data_AF-A0A822BFP4-F1
#
_entry.id   AF-A0A822BFP4-F1
#
_cell.length_a   1.000
_cell.length_b   1.000
_cell.length_c   1.000
_cell.angle_alpha   90.00
_cell.angle_beta   90.00
_cell.angle_gamma   90.00
#
_symmetry.space_group_name_H-M   'P 1'
#
loop_
_entity.id
_entity.type
_entity.pdbx_description
1 polymer ?
#
loop_
_entity_poly.entity_id
_entity_poly.type
_entity_poly.pdbx_seq_one_letter_code
_entity_poly.pdbx_strand_id
1 'polypeptide(L)'
;SDVCKHYYQTNDRELNRIKQFEETYQSSDAIRCYTEDSFVHKLLNKALRIEDFSLLHLFGFYIIDLCKQIEHESECYLSLSPQSHYLKLYRGQMMSKQEIDKLIKYIGHLISPNGFFSTSEDLNVALMFAGNDEPKSVLFEISIDRTITRPRSVIFAAAIERYSRFPDEKEVIFSLGATFKLNRMFYDFQFKKWRVQMTATDQGLEYIQTHIDLMKEDLEETTPTALFGELIIDMGQFSKAEFYHRLVINTLPEGHDDIPLLYHGLGYIYYKRRQYDQVLKYGRIAHNILKQTLPPNHLYIAQSCVNLGWDHKRNGYPNRALKLFKKALAIREMNYCDKDHTNIAIALISIGDMYTDLDDYQNAFDYLIRGLEMFQRIFPCEHFEISKTLMKIGNQFEKQSLFDCAMEYYHRGYNMAKKVMPLEHPRVITYFERIMRLYKKMNNIDAAIQFSNENLVLQCELLGGIHRNIAQIHLVPADVINDIEQKLSKYDQALHILENCFPIDEEAIAVCRSKIYDQMLV
;
A
#
# COMPACT_ATOMS: atom_id res chain seq x y z
N SER A 1 -13.86 8.17 23.89
CA SER A 1 -13.69 9.13 24.99
C SER A 1 -12.78 8.63 26.10
N ASP A 2 -12.96 7.41 26.60
CA ASP A 2 -12.14 6.87 27.70
C ASP A 2 -10.63 6.90 27.42
N VAL A 3 -10.24 6.65 26.17
CA VAL A 3 -8.84 6.80 25.69
C VAL A 3 -8.34 8.24 25.87
N CYS A 4 -9.14 9.24 25.49
CA CYS A 4 -8.78 10.65 25.66
C CYS A 4 -8.72 11.04 27.15
N LYS A 5 -9.65 10.55 27.96
CA LYS A 5 -9.67 10.77 29.42
C LYS A 5 -8.43 10.17 30.08
N HIS A 6 -7.98 8.99 29.63
CA HIS A 6 -6.73 8.39 30.10
C HIS A 6 -5.50 9.23 29.72
N TYR A 7 -5.45 9.74 28.47
CA TYR A 7 -4.35 10.59 28.01
C TYR A 7 -4.21 11.88 28.84
N TYR A 8 -5.34 12.47 29.24
CA TYR A 8 -5.41 13.70 30.04
C TYR A 8 -5.79 13.44 31.50
N GLN A 9 -5.52 12.25 32.04
CA GLN A 9 -5.95 11.85 33.38
C GLN A 9 -5.47 12.77 34.52
N THR A 10 -4.40 13.54 34.28
CA THR A 10 -3.84 14.52 35.22
C THR A 10 -4.19 15.98 34.89
N ASN A 11 -5.03 16.23 33.89
CA ASN A 11 -5.36 17.57 33.40
C ASN A 11 -6.87 17.83 33.44
N ASP A 12 -7.36 18.34 34.57
CA ASP A 12 -8.79 18.60 34.82
C ASP A 12 -9.45 19.51 33.79
N ARG A 13 -8.69 20.47 33.23
CA ARG A 13 -9.20 21.37 32.19
C ARG A 13 -9.54 20.62 30.91
N GLU A 14 -8.66 19.72 30.47
CA GLU A 14 -8.91 18.90 29.29
C GLU A 14 -9.96 17.82 29.57
N LEU A 15 -10.01 17.25 30.78
CA LEU A 15 -11.08 16.31 31.17
C LEU A 15 -12.48 16.94 31.09
N ASN A 16 -12.64 18.18 31.54
CA ASN A 16 -13.90 18.91 31.42
C ASN A 16 -14.25 19.21 29.95
N ARG A 17 -13.26 19.57 29.13
CA ARG A 17 -13.46 19.76 27.69
C ARG A 17 -13.86 18.49 26.97
N ILE A 18 -13.31 17.33 27.36
CA ILE A 18 -13.70 16.03 26.80
C ILE A 18 -15.17 15.75 27.14
N LYS A 19 -15.60 15.95 28.40
CA LYS A 19 -17.01 15.77 28.79
C LYS A 19 -17.94 16.70 28.01
N GLN A 20 -17.57 17.98 27.90
CA GLN A 20 -18.35 18.95 27.13
C GLN A 20 -18.46 18.53 25.66
N PHE A 21 -17.37 18.06 25.06
CA PHE A 21 -17.37 17.54 23.69
C PHE A 21 -18.31 16.33 23.55
N GLU A 22 -18.28 15.38 24.49
CA GLU A 22 -19.20 14.22 24.47
C GLU A 22 -20.68 14.64 24.51
N GLU A 23 -21.01 15.67 25.27
CA GLU A 23 -22.40 16.09 25.48
C GLU A 23 -22.93 17.01 24.38
N THR A 24 -22.06 17.81 23.76
CA THR A 24 -22.50 18.95 22.92
C THR A 24 -22.02 18.91 21.48
N TYR A 25 -21.11 18.01 21.11
CA TYR A 25 -20.57 17.97 19.75
C TYR A 25 -21.64 17.66 18.69
N GLN A 26 -21.60 18.41 17.60
CA GLN A 26 -22.38 18.21 16.38
C GLN A 26 -21.44 18.26 15.18
N SER A 27 -21.75 17.53 14.10
CA SER A 27 -20.90 17.49 12.91
C SER A 27 -20.69 18.87 12.26
N SER A 28 -21.65 19.79 12.40
CA SER A 28 -21.56 21.18 11.95
C SER A 28 -20.54 22.03 12.72
N ASP A 29 -20.07 21.56 13.87
CA ASP A 29 -19.10 22.28 14.71
C ASP A 29 -17.66 21.81 14.48
N ALA A 30 -17.41 20.91 13.53
CA ALA A 30 -16.11 20.26 13.35
C ALA A 30 -14.96 21.27 13.19
N ILE A 31 -15.09 22.25 12.29
CA ILE A 31 -14.08 23.31 12.08
C ILE A 31 -13.86 24.15 13.35
N ARG A 32 -14.94 24.50 14.05
CA ARG A 32 -14.86 25.26 15.31
C ARG A 32 -14.05 24.49 16.36
N CYS A 33 -14.34 23.20 16.55
CA CYS A 33 -13.60 22.36 17.48
C CYS A 33 -12.13 22.15 17.06
N TYR A 34 -11.83 22.18 15.77
CA TYR A 34 -10.47 22.00 15.24
C TYR A 34 -9.59 23.23 15.48
N THR A 35 -10.18 24.43 15.41
CA THR A 35 -9.49 25.72 15.60
C THR A 35 -9.34 26.08 17.08
N GLU A 36 -10.12 25.45 17.98
CA GLU A 36 -9.92 25.58 19.41
C GLU A 36 -8.64 24.89 19.89
N ASP A 37 -7.85 25.59 20.71
CA ASP A 37 -6.74 24.97 21.47
C ASP A 37 -7.31 23.96 22.49
N SER A 38 -7.58 22.74 22.02
CA SER A 38 -8.29 21.67 22.71
C SER A 38 -7.58 20.32 22.52
N PHE A 39 -8.01 19.30 23.29
CA PHE A 39 -7.55 17.93 23.10
C PHE A 39 -7.75 17.41 21.67
N VAL A 40 -8.81 17.84 20.97
CA VAL A 40 -9.11 17.42 19.60
C VAL A 40 -8.00 17.86 18.66
N HIS A 41 -7.71 19.17 18.63
CA HIS A 41 -6.62 19.73 17.83
C HIS A 41 -5.28 19.05 18.13
N LYS A 42 -4.93 18.92 19.42
CA LYS A 42 -3.64 18.39 19.87
C LYS A 42 -3.47 16.91 19.53
N LEU A 43 -4.45 16.07 19.85
CA LEU A 43 -4.36 14.63 19.62
C LEU A 43 -4.50 14.28 18.14
N LEU A 44 -5.40 14.95 17.40
CA LEU A 44 -5.56 14.71 15.97
C LEU A 44 -4.30 15.09 15.19
N ASN A 45 -3.75 16.29 15.40
CA ASN A 45 -2.53 16.71 14.71
C ASN A 45 -1.32 15.87 15.13
N LYS A 46 -1.25 15.43 16.40
CA LYS A 46 -0.26 14.44 16.81
C LYS A 46 -0.44 13.14 16.02
N ALA A 47 -1.66 12.60 15.98
CA ALA A 47 -1.95 11.33 15.32
C ALA A 47 -1.59 11.33 13.84
N LEU A 48 -1.95 12.42 13.14
CA LEU A 48 -1.60 12.64 11.74
C LEU A 48 -0.07 12.76 11.54
N ARG A 49 0.62 13.47 12.45
CA ARG A 49 2.08 13.69 12.36
C ARG A 49 2.92 12.43 12.58
N ILE A 50 2.53 11.58 13.54
CA ILE A 50 3.28 10.35 13.88
C ILE A 50 2.65 9.07 13.32
N GLU A 51 1.61 9.21 12.48
CA GLU A 51 0.84 8.09 11.93
C GLU A 51 0.37 7.12 13.04
N ASP A 52 -0.24 7.69 14.07
CA ASP A 52 -0.86 6.93 15.17
C ASP A 52 -2.24 6.45 14.72
N PHE A 53 -2.27 5.30 14.06
CA PHE A 53 -3.51 4.72 13.50
C PHE A 53 -4.59 4.44 14.56
N SER A 54 -4.22 4.30 15.84
CA SER A 54 -5.19 4.10 16.91
C SER A 54 -5.94 5.37 17.23
N LEU A 55 -5.22 6.49 17.33
CA LEU A 55 -5.85 7.80 17.43
C LEU A 55 -6.59 8.18 16.15
N LEU A 56 -6.05 7.86 14.96
CA LEU A 56 -6.73 8.13 13.70
C LEU A 56 -8.05 7.36 13.58
N HIS A 57 -8.08 6.10 14.00
CA HIS A 57 -9.33 5.34 14.07
C HIS A 57 -10.30 5.94 15.08
N LEU A 58 -9.83 6.29 16.28
CA LEU A 58 -10.66 6.91 17.33
C LEU A 58 -11.27 8.24 16.86
N PHE A 59 -10.50 9.06 16.16
CA PHE A 59 -10.94 10.34 15.59
C PHE A 59 -11.57 10.18 14.20
N GLY A 60 -11.76 8.97 13.69
CA GLY A 60 -12.21 8.73 12.32
C GLY A 60 -13.52 9.44 11.99
N PHE A 61 -14.52 9.36 12.88
CA PHE A 61 -15.80 10.06 12.71
C PHE A 61 -15.59 11.59 12.61
N TYR A 62 -14.75 12.16 13.47
CA TYR A 62 -14.48 13.59 13.52
C TYR A 62 -13.69 14.05 12.30
N ILE A 63 -12.73 13.25 11.83
CA ILE A 63 -11.98 13.50 10.60
C ILE A 63 -12.94 13.56 9.41
N ILE A 64 -13.89 12.62 9.33
CA ILE A 64 -14.91 12.59 8.27
C ILE A 64 -15.77 13.85 8.32
N ASP A 65 -16.29 14.21 9.50
CA ASP A 65 -17.12 15.41 9.67
C ASP A 65 -16.34 16.69 9.30
N LEU A 66 -15.08 16.79 9.74
CA LEU A 66 -14.20 17.92 9.41
C LEU A 66 -13.92 18.00 7.91
N CYS A 67 -13.62 16.88 7.25
CA CYS A 67 -13.40 16.85 5.79
C CYS A 67 -14.66 17.27 5.03
N LYS A 68 -15.83 16.75 5.41
CA LYS A 68 -17.12 17.10 4.80
C LYS A 68 -17.45 18.58 4.96
N GLN A 69 -17.20 19.13 6.14
CA GLN A 69 -17.45 20.56 6.40
C GLN A 69 -16.49 21.44 5.58
N ILE A 70 -15.20 21.08 5.50
CA ILE A 70 -14.22 21.80 4.66
C ILE A 70 -14.61 21.71 3.18
N GLU A 71 -15.02 20.54 2.70
CA GLU A 71 -15.49 20.34 1.33
C GLU A 71 -16.69 21.24 1.01
N HIS A 72 -17.72 21.20 1.86
CA HIS A 72 -18.93 22.04 1.69
C HIS A 72 -18.61 23.55 1.68
N GLU A 73 -17.76 24.00 2.59
CA GLU A 73 -17.35 25.41 2.65
C GLU A 73 -16.41 25.80 1.50
N SER A 74 -15.62 24.86 0.98
CA SER A 74 -14.75 25.11 -0.17
C SER A 74 -15.56 25.44 -1.42
N GLU A 75 -16.66 24.74 -1.66
CA GLU A 75 -17.59 25.03 -2.76
C GLU A 75 -18.18 26.46 -2.65
N CYS A 76 -18.53 26.87 -1.43
CA CYS A 76 -19.03 28.22 -1.15
C CYS A 76 -17.93 29.29 -1.30
N TYR A 77 -16.74 29.04 -0.75
CA TYR A 77 -15.63 29.99 -0.74
C TYR A 77 -15.11 30.31 -2.15
N LEU A 78 -15.03 29.31 -3.02
CA LEU A 78 -14.51 29.48 -4.38
C LEU A 78 -15.51 30.13 -5.33
N SER A 79 -16.81 30.08 -5.04
CA SER A 79 -17.87 30.71 -5.85
C SER A 79 -18.05 32.21 -5.59
N LEU A 80 -17.49 32.76 -4.50
CA LEU A 80 -17.82 34.09 -3.98
C LEU A 80 -16.89 35.25 -4.42
N SER A 81 -15.91 35.06 -5.32
CA SER A 81 -15.06 36.19 -5.75
C SER A 81 -14.52 36.09 -7.20
N PRO A 82 -15.15 36.79 -8.17
CA PRO A 82 -14.77 36.76 -9.58
C PRO A 82 -13.58 37.68 -9.96
N GLN A 83 -12.90 38.33 -9.00
CA GLN A 83 -11.93 39.39 -9.33
C GLN A 83 -10.47 38.91 -9.54
N SER A 84 -10.09 37.72 -9.08
CA SER A 84 -8.78 37.12 -9.40
C SER A 84 -8.88 35.62 -9.64
N HIS A 85 -8.25 35.16 -10.72
CA HIS A 85 -8.13 33.73 -11.05
C HIS A 85 -7.21 32.99 -10.08
N TYR A 86 -6.30 33.72 -9.43
CA TYR A 86 -5.34 33.19 -8.47
C TYR A 86 -5.57 33.75 -7.07
N LEU A 87 -5.50 32.87 -6.08
CA LEU A 87 -5.47 33.20 -4.65
C LEU A 87 -4.08 32.87 -4.10
N LYS A 88 -3.52 33.79 -3.30
CA LYS A 88 -2.24 33.59 -2.61
C LYS A 88 -2.49 33.36 -1.12
N LEU A 89 -1.88 32.30 -0.60
CA LEU A 89 -1.92 31.94 0.81
C LEU A 89 -0.50 31.79 1.36
N TYR A 90 -0.35 31.98 2.66
CA TYR A 90 0.92 31.95 3.35
C TYR A 90 0.87 31.03 4.56
N ARG A 91 2.00 30.36 4.85
CA ARG A 91 2.19 29.61 6.10
C ARG A 91 3.63 29.77 6.58
N GLY A 92 3.80 30.13 7.84
CA GLY A 92 5.11 30.09 8.49
C GLY A 92 5.28 28.84 9.32
N GLN A 93 6.47 28.25 9.28
CA GLN A 93 6.84 27.24 10.28
C GLN A 93 8.35 27.18 10.49
N MET A 94 8.74 26.71 11.66
CA MET A 94 10.13 26.31 11.92
C MET A 94 10.36 24.88 11.45
N MET A 95 11.48 24.65 10.78
CA MET A 95 11.89 23.34 10.26
C MET A 95 13.34 23.01 10.62
N SER A 96 13.62 21.73 10.82
CA SER A 96 14.99 21.26 10.97
C SER A 96 15.76 21.35 9.63
N LYS A 97 17.09 21.40 9.72
CA LYS A 97 17.96 21.40 8.53
C LYS A 97 17.71 20.19 7.63
N GLN A 98 17.50 19.00 8.22
CA GLN A 98 17.22 17.78 7.48
C GLN A 98 15.91 17.86 6.68
N GLU A 99 14.87 18.50 7.23
CA GLU A 99 13.61 18.68 6.52
C GLU A 99 13.74 19.70 5.39
N ILE A 100 14.50 20.77 5.60
CA ILE A 100 14.85 21.74 4.55
C ILE A 100 15.63 21.05 3.41
N ASP A 101 16.65 20.27 3.75
CA ASP A 101 17.45 19.52 2.77
C ASP A 101 16.61 18.51 1.99
N LYS A 102 15.61 17.89 2.64
CA LYS A 102 14.62 17.03 1.96
C LYS A 102 13.77 17.84 0.99
N LEU A 103 13.21 18.98 1.40
CA LEU A 103 12.38 19.82 0.54
C LEU A 103 13.13 20.26 -0.71
N ILE A 104 14.41 20.61 -0.60
CA ILE A 104 15.26 20.99 -1.74
C ILE A 104 15.32 19.87 -2.79
N LYS A 105 15.38 18.60 -2.37
CA LYS A 105 15.40 17.45 -3.29
C LYS A 105 14.08 17.22 -4.01
N TYR A 106 12.96 17.73 -3.48
CA TYR A 106 11.63 17.55 -4.06
C TYR A 106 11.19 18.73 -4.96
N ILE A 107 12.08 19.68 -5.27
CA ILE A 107 11.75 20.77 -6.19
C ILE A 107 11.37 20.18 -7.56
N GLY A 108 10.22 20.61 -8.09
CA GLY A 108 9.63 20.09 -9.33
C GLY A 108 8.66 18.92 -9.13
N HIS A 109 8.66 18.27 -7.96
CA HIS A 109 7.80 17.14 -7.63
C HIS A 109 6.52 17.55 -6.88
N LEU A 110 5.59 16.60 -6.78
CA LEU A 110 4.38 16.72 -5.97
C LEU A 110 4.68 16.35 -4.51
N ILE A 111 4.11 17.11 -3.58
CA ILE A 111 4.17 16.86 -2.14
C ILE A 111 2.76 16.93 -1.54
N SER A 112 2.51 16.15 -0.49
CA SER A 112 1.29 16.24 0.33
C SER A 112 1.69 16.34 1.80
N PRO A 113 1.08 17.23 2.60
CA PRO A 113 1.28 17.27 4.03
C PRO A 113 0.62 16.06 4.70
N ASN A 114 1.22 15.61 5.81
CA ASN A 114 0.69 14.50 6.62
C ASN A 114 -0.43 15.00 7.56
N GLY A 115 -1.43 15.71 7.05
CA GLY A 115 -2.52 16.27 7.84
C GLY A 115 -3.23 17.45 7.19
N PHE A 116 -4.19 18.04 7.91
CA PHE A 116 -4.82 19.30 7.51
C PHE A 116 -3.78 20.42 7.46
N PHE A 117 -3.85 21.24 6.42
CA PHE A 117 -2.83 22.25 6.18
C PHE A 117 -3.43 23.64 6.35
N SER A 118 -3.16 24.24 7.52
CA SER A 118 -3.62 25.59 7.86
C SER A 118 -2.73 26.65 7.23
N THR A 119 -3.35 27.68 6.66
CA THR A 119 -2.70 28.79 5.95
C THR A 119 -3.49 30.08 6.20
N SER A 120 -2.93 31.23 5.86
CA SER A 120 -3.60 32.53 6.00
C SER A 120 -3.44 33.36 4.73
N GLU A 121 -4.43 34.20 4.43
CA GLU A 121 -4.30 35.27 3.44
C GLU A 121 -3.37 36.40 3.92
N ASP A 122 -3.14 36.52 5.24
CA ASP A 122 -2.25 37.53 5.83
C ASP A 122 -0.80 37.03 5.95
N LEU A 123 0.08 37.69 5.19
CA LEU A 123 1.52 37.44 5.22
C LEU A 123 2.13 37.66 6.62
N ASN A 124 1.63 38.64 7.39
CA ASN A 124 2.21 38.97 8.70
C ASN A 124 1.98 37.85 9.72
N VAL A 125 0.81 37.22 9.68
CA VAL A 125 0.49 36.05 10.49
C VAL A 125 1.47 34.92 10.18
N ALA A 126 1.67 34.62 8.90
CA ALA A 126 2.65 33.61 8.49
C ALA A 126 4.09 33.97 8.90
N LEU A 127 4.51 35.23 8.79
CA LEU A 127 5.84 35.65 9.24
C LEU A 127 6.04 35.46 10.75
N MET A 128 5.00 35.67 11.56
CA MET A 128 5.03 35.43 13.01
C MET A 128 5.26 33.94 13.32
N PHE A 129 4.52 33.03 12.67
CA PHE A 129 4.65 31.59 12.87
C PHE A 129 5.96 30.99 12.33
N ALA A 130 6.59 31.63 11.34
CA ALA A 130 7.90 31.21 10.83
C ALA A 130 9.03 31.41 11.87
N GLY A 131 8.82 32.24 12.89
CA GLY A 131 9.82 32.58 13.90
C GLY A 131 11.01 33.36 13.33
N ASN A 132 12.04 33.56 14.15
CA ASN A 132 13.24 34.34 13.81
C ASN A 132 14.56 33.55 13.98
N ASP A 133 14.50 32.22 14.17
CA ASP A 133 15.68 31.37 14.37
C ASP A 133 16.26 30.96 13.01
N GLU A 134 17.19 31.75 12.48
CA GLU A 134 17.95 31.38 11.28
C GLU A 134 18.87 30.17 11.58
N PRO A 135 18.93 29.14 10.70
CA PRO A 135 18.35 29.01 9.36
C PRO A 135 17.04 28.20 9.31
N LYS A 136 16.35 28.00 10.45
CA LYS A 136 15.19 27.10 10.58
C LYS A 136 13.86 27.74 10.19
N SER A 137 13.80 29.05 10.05
CA SER A 137 12.57 29.77 9.72
C SER A 137 12.22 29.66 8.24
N VAL A 138 11.04 29.09 7.96
CA VAL A 138 10.52 28.85 6.60
C VAL A 138 9.17 29.53 6.41
N LEU A 139 9.02 30.21 5.27
CA LEU A 139 7.79 30.83 4.79
C LEU A 139 7.34 30.13 3.51
N PHE A 140 6.17 29.50 3.55
CA PHE A 140 5.49 28.93 2.40
C PHE A 140 4.59 30.00 1.75
N GLU A 141 4.72 30.16 0.43
CA GLU A 141 3.85 30.95 -0.43
C GLU A 141 3.16 30.00 -1.40
N ILE A 142 1.84 29.91 -1.27
CA ILE A 142 1.00 28.92 -1.93
C ILE A 142 0.09 29.65 -2.90
N SER A 143 0.13 29.25 -4.17
CA SER A 143 -0.79 29.75 -5.19
C SER A 143 -1.89 28.72 -5.46
N ILE A 144 -3.14 29.15 -5.42
CA ILE A 144 -4.30 28.36 -5.84
C ILE A 144 -4.86 28.96 -7.12
N ASP A 145 -5.04 28.11 -8.14
CA ASP A 145 -5.79 28.44 -9.34
C ASP A 145 -7.26 28.07 -9.13
N ARG A 146 -8.15 29.07 -9.11
CA ARG A 146 -9.59 28.87 -8.88
C ARG A 146 -10.31 28.23 -10.07
N THR A 147 -9.64 28.02 -11.21
CA THR A 147 -10.22 27.38 -12.40
C THR A 147 -10.04 25.85 -12.42
N ILE A 148 -9.11 25.32 -11.62
CA ILE A 148 -8.82 23.88 -11.49
C ILE A 148 -9.86 23.20 -10.56
N THR A 149 -10.61 23.98 -9.79
CA THR A 149 -11.67 23.50 -8.90
C THR A 149 -12.97 23.27 -9.66
N ARG A 150 -12.97 22.28 -10.55
CA ARG A 150 -14.16 21.71 -11.19
C ARG A 150 -14.88 20.77 -10.22
N PRO A 151 -16.17 20.43 -10.42
CA PRO A 151 -16.76 19.29 -9.73
C PRO A 151 -15.88 18.06 -10.01
N ARG A 152 -15.26 17.49 -8.96
CA ARG A 152 -14.19 16.46 -8.93
C ARG A 152 -12.75 16.91 -8.61
N SER A 153 -12.51 18.15 -8.18
CA SER A 153 -11.19 18.52 -7.62
C SER A 153 -10.96 17.90 -6.25
N VAL A 154 -9.71 17.55 -5.92
CA VAL A 154 -9.30 17.04 -4.58
C VAL A 154 -8.81 18.17 -3.66
N ILE A 155 -8.68 19.38 -4.19
CA ILE A 155 -8.19 20.51 -3.43
C ILE A 155 -9.37 21.19 -2.75
N PHE A 156 -9.74 20.69 -1.58
CA PHE A 156 -10.71 21.36 -0.72
C PHE A 156 -9.97 22.33 0.19
N ALA A 157 -10.11 23.62 -0.10
CA ALA A 157 -9.61 24.72 0.69
C ALA A 157 -10.77 25.62 1.07
N ALA A 158 -11.01 25.77 2.37
CA ALA A 158 -12.11 26.59 2.90
C ALA A 158 -11.55 27.74 3.72
N ALA A 159 -12.02 28.96 3.45
CA ALA A 159 -11.88 30.04 4.44
C ALA A 159 -12.83 29.77 5.60
N ILE A 160 -12.26 29.72 6.79
CA ILE A 160 -12.98 29.25 7.97
C ILE A 160 -13.36 30.38 8.92
N GLU A 161 -13.26 31.64 8.49
CA GLU A 161 -13.55 32.84 9.31
C GLU A 161 -14.88 32.75 10.07
N ARG A 162 -15.92 32.18 9.42
CA ARG A 162 -17.27 32.04 10.00
C ARG A 162 -17.36 31.03 11.14
N TYR A 163 -16.45 30.06 11.16
CA TYR A 163 -16.47 28.91 12.06
C TYR A 163 -15.29 28.89 13.02
N SER A 164 -14.21 29.61 12.69
CA SER A 164 -13.01 29.72 13.48
C SER A 164 -13.29 30.46 14.78
N ARG A 165 -12.60 30.05 15.84
CA ARG A 165 -12.50 30.82 17.07
C ARG A 165 -11.71 32.11 16.94
N PHE A 166 -10.95 32.25 15.87
CA PHE A 166 -10.13 33.40 15.55
C PHE A 166 -10.57 33.99 14.20
N PRO A 167 -11.74 34.65 14.13
CA PRO A 167 -12.32 35.13 12.88
C PRO A 167 -11.44 36.17 12.16
N ASP A 168 -10.56 36.86 12.89
CA ASP A 168 -9.66 37.88 12.33
C ASP A 168 -8.45 37.30 11.57
N GLU A 169 -8.16 36.00 11.70
CA GLU A 169 -6.93 35.39 11.16
C GLU A 169 -6.98 35.11 9.64
N LYS A 170 -8.15 35.31 9.01
CA LYS A 170 -8.38 35.00 7.58
C LYS A 170 -7.82 33.64 7.19
N GLU A 171 -8.08 32.66 8.05
CA GLU A 171 -7.49 31.34 7.95
C GLU A 171 -8.16 30.55 6.82
N VAL A 172 -7.34 29.89 6.01
CA VAL A 172 -7.76 28.94 4.99
C VAL A 172 -7.14 27.59 5.32
N ILE A 173 -8.00 26.59 5.50
CA ILE A 173 -7.59 25.21 5.79
C ILE A 173 -7.76 24.36 4.55
N PHE A 174 -6.71 23.60 4.20
CA PHE A 174 -6.80 22.52 3.23
C PHE A 174 -7.16 21.20 3.91
N SER A 175 -8.03 20.43 3.26
CA SER A 175 -8.40 19.07 3.67
C SER A 175 -7.24 18.07 3.53
N LEU A 176 -7.42 16.88 4.09
CA LEU A 176 -6.47 15.77 3.97
C LEU A 176 -6.28 15.38 2.49
N GLY A 177 -5.05 15.07 2.11
CA GLY A 177 -4.70 14.67 0.74
C GLY A 177 -4.50 15.82 -0.23
N ALA A 178 -4.56 17.08 0.23
CA ALA A 178 -4.23 18.24 -0.59
C ALA A 178 -2.80 18.14 -1.14
N THR A 179 -2.68 18.18 -2.47
CA THR A 179 -1.42 18.00 -3.17
C THR A 179 -0.88 19.33 -3.69
N PHE A 180 0.42 19.53 -3.55
CA PHE A 180 1.11 20.75 -3.94
C PHE A 180 2.31 20.42 -4.85
N LYS A 181 2.47 21.17 -5.93
CA LYS A 181 3.70 21.15 -6.73
C LYS A 181 4.71 22.11 -6.12
N LEU A 182 5.88 21.61 -5.76
CA LEU A 182 6.96 22.43 -5.23
C LEU A 182 7.67 23.15 -6.38
N ASN A 183 7.48 24.46 -6.53
CA ASN A 183 7.98 25.19 -7.70
C ASN A 183 9.43 25.61 -7.55
N ARG A 184 9.75 26.27 -6.42
CA ARG A 184 11.10 26.72 -6.10
C ARG A 184 11.26 27.03 -4.62
N MET A 185 12.50 26.99 -4.16
CA MET A 185 12.89 27.36 -2.81
C MET A 185 14.15 28.22 -2.85
N PHE A 186 14.17 29.32 -2.10
CA PHE A 186 15.33 30.22 -2.02
C PHE A 186 15.35 30.94 -0.68
N TYR A 187 16.52 31.40 -0.26
CA TYR A 187 16.63 32.20 0.96
C TYR A 187 16.31 33.66 0.65
N ASP A 188 15.33 34.22 1.37
CA ASP A 188 14.94 35.62 1.23
C ASP A 188 15.63 36.48 2.28
N PHE A 189 16.51 37.37 1.83
CA PHE A 189 17.30 38.25 2.70
C PHE A 189 16.49 39.38 3.35
N GLN A 190 15.34 39.76 2.79
CA GLN A 190 14.49 40.81 3.36
C GLN A 190 13.77 40.28 4.60
N PHE A 191 13.18 39.08 4.51
CA PHE A 191 12.52 38.45 5.64
C PHE A 191 13.45 37.62 6.52
N LYS A 192 14.68 37.36 6.04
CA LYS A 192 15.67 36.48 6.67
C LYS A 192 15.14 35.07 6.90
N LYS A 193 14.48 34.53 5.87
CA LYS A 193 13.71 33.26 5.93
C LYS A 193 13.88 32.50 4.64
N TRP A 194 13.83 31.17 4.70
CA TRP A 194 13.65 30.38 3.49
C TRP A 194 12.25 30.59 2.95
N ARG A 195 12.13 31.03 1.69
CA ARG A 195 10.86 31.13 1.00
C ARG A 195 10.66 29.92 0.10
N VAL A 196 9.53 29.26 0.29
CA VAL A 196 9.12 28.08 -0.47
C VAL A 196 7.89 28.45 -1.28
N GLN A 197 8.00 28.39 -2.60
CA GLN A 197 6.87 28.66 -3.49
C GLN A 197 6.29 27.36 -4.03
N MET A 198 4.98 27.21 -3.89
CA MET A 198 4.26 26.01 -4.33
C MET A 198 2.89 26.35 -4.92
N THR A 199 2.35 25.44 -5.71
CA THR A 199 1.04 25.57 -6.33
C THR A 199 0.17 24.39 -5.93
N ALA A 200 -1.03 24.64 -5.42
CA ALA A 200 -2.00 23.59 -5.17
C ALA A 200 -2.45 22.98 -6.52
N THR A 201 -2.46 21.65 -6.63
CA THR A 201 -2.68 20.95 -7.91
C THR A 201 -3.44 19.64 -7.73
N ASP A 202 -4.22 19.26 -8.74
CA ASP A 202 -4.96 18.00 -8.84
C ASP A 202 -4.20 16.94 -9.66
N GLN A 203 -2.96 17.21 -10.10
CA GLN A 203 -2.16 16.26 -10.90
C GLN A 203 -1.95 14.88 -10.22
N GLY A 204 -2.02 14.80 -8.89
CA GLY A 204 -1.97 13.53 -8.16
C GLY A 204 -3.26 12.70 -8.25
N LEU A 205 -4.37 13.30 -8.71
CA LEU A 205 -5.70 12.71 -8.71
C LEU A 205 -5.79 11.49 -9.62
N GLU A 206 -5.18 11.47 -10.80
CA GLU A 206 -5.31 10.31 -11.72
C GLU A 206 -4.76 9.02 -11.07
N TYR A 207 -3.63 9.14 -10.37
CA TYR A 207 -3.02 8.04 -9.63
C TYR A 207 -3.88 7.63 -8.41
N ILE A 208 -4.35 8.61 -7.65
CA ILE A 208 -5.17 8.39 -6.45
C ILE A 208 -6.54 7.82 -6.82
N GLN A 209 -7.15 8.29 -7.91
CA GLN A 209 -8.48 7.88 -8.36
C GLN A 209 -8.48 6.41 -8.77
N THR A 210 -7.45 5.98 -9.49
CA THR A 210 -7.27 4.56 -9.83
C THR A 210 -7.20 3.69 -8.57
N HIS A 211 -6.46 4.13 -7.54
CA HIS A 211 -6.42 3.45 -6.24
C HIS A 211 -7.76 3.51 -5.51
N ILE A 212 -8.43 4.67 -5.49
CA ILE A 212 -9.75 4.82 -4.85
C ILE A 212 -10.78 3.93 -5.52
N ASP A 213 -10.74 3.80 -6.85
CA ASP A 213 -11.70 2.97 -7.59
C ASP A 213 -11.45 1.48 -7.31
N LEU A 214 -10.19 1.04 -7.24
CA LEU A 214 -9.84 -0.31 -6.74
C LEU A 214 -10.33 -0.49 -5.29
N MET A 215 -10.11 0.49 -4.42
CA MET A 215 -10.57 0.44 -3.03
C MET A 215 -12.10 0.46 -2.89
N LYS A 216 -12.83 1.05 -3.85
CA LYS A 216 -14.29 1.00 -3.87
C LYS A 216 -14.79 -0.40 -4.19
N GLU A 217 -14.13 -1.09 -5.13
CA GLU A 217 -14.40 -2.52 -5.39
C GLU A 217 -14.15 -3.33 -4.10
N ASP A 218 -13.05 -3.07 -3.38
CA ASP A 218 -12.78 -3.73 -2.11
C ASP A 218 -13.80 -3.36 -1.00
N LEU A 219 -14.35 -2.13 -1.00
CA LEU A 219 -15.41 -1.68 -0.08
C LEU A 219 -16.77 -2.31 -0.38
N GLU A 220 -17.05 -2.76 -1.61
CA GLU A 220 -18.24 -3.56 -1.90
C GLU A 220 -18.17 -4.92 -1.19
N GLU A 221 -16.96 -5.41 -0.93
CA GLU A 221 -16.70 -6.68 -0.25
C GLU A 221 -16.30 -6.54 1.23
N THR A 222 -16.03 -5.33 1.76
CA THR A 222 -15.51 -5.13 3.12
C THR A 222 -16.04 -3.85 3.80
N THR A 223 -15.90 -3.78 5.13
CA THR A 223 -16.28 -2.57 5.88
C THR A 223 -15.11 -1.58 6.00
N PRO A 224 -15.38 -0.27 6.16
CA PRO A 224 -14.31 0.73 6.34
C PRO A 224 -13.36 0.41 7.50
N THR A 225 -13.86 -0.22 8.55
CA THR A 225 -13.07 -0.67 9.71
C THR A 225 -12.05 -1.73 9.31
N ALA A 226 -12.49 -2.78 8.61
CA ALA A 226 -11.61 -3.86 8.17
C ALA A 226 -10.60 -3.34 7.14
N LEU A 227 -11.06 -2.54 6.17
CA LEU A 227 -10.23 -1.96 5.13
C LEU A 227 -9.09 -1.11 5.70
N PHE A 228 -9.37 -0.30 6.73
CA PHE A 228 -8.31 0.49 7.38
C PHE A 228 -7.22 -0.41 7.98
N GLY A 229 -7.60 -1.54 8.56
CA GLY A 229 -6.66 -2.56 9.01
C GLY A 229 -5.81 -3.13 7.88
N GLU A 230 -6.43 -3.46 6.75
CA GLU A 230 -5.76 -3.99 5.55
C GLU A 230 -4.78 -2.99 4.94
N LEU A 231 -5.13 -1.70 4.89
CA LEU A 231 -4.21 -0.65 4.41
C LEU A 231 -2.94 -0.58 5.26
N ILE A 232 -3.05 -0.69 6.59
CA ILE A 232 -1.87 -0.68 7.47
C ILE A 232 -0.99 -1.92 7.22
N ILE A 233 -1.62 -3.05 6.90
CA ILE A 233 -0.94 -4.28 6.51
C ILE A 233 -0.19 -4.10 5.17
N ASP A 234 -0.83 -3.50 4.18
CA ASP A 234 -0.27 -3.28 2.84
C ASP A 234 0.87 -2.27 2.84
N MET A 235 0.80 -1.28 3.73
CA MET A 235 1.94 -0.40 4.05
C MET A 235 3.11 -1.12 4.74
N GLY A 236 2.97 -2.42 5.05
CA GLY A 236 3.99 -3.23 5.72
C GLY A 236 4.14 -2.93 7.21
N GLN A 237 3.26 -2.12 7.81
CA GLN A 237 3.34 -1.71 9.21
C GLN A 237 2.71 -2.76 10.13
N PHE A 238 3.20 -4.00 10.07
CA PHE A 238 2.60 -5.18 10.71
C PHE A 238 2.36 -5.05 12.22
N SER A 239 3.26 -4.38 12.96
CA SER A 239 3.10 -4.19 14.40
C SER A 239 1.97 -3.23 14.75
N LYS A 240 1.82 -2.15 13.98
CA LYS A 240 0.71 -1.20 14.15
C LYS A 240 -0.60 -1.83 13.70
N ALA A 241 -0.58 -2.58 12.59
CA ALA A 241 -1.75 -3.32 12.12
C ALA A 241 -2.21 -4.31 13.20
N GLU A 242 -1.31 -5.09 13.81
CA GLU A 242 -1.70 -6.04 14.85
C GLU A 242 -2.37 -5.34 16.05
N PHE A 243 -1.75 -4.25 16.52
CA PHE A 243 -2.31 -3.46 17.61
C PHE A 243 -3.71 -2.93 17.26
N TYR A 244 -3.87 -2.36 16.06
CA TYR A 244 -5.15 -1.88 15.54
C TYR A 244 -6.21 -2.98 15.54
N HIS A 245 -5.94 -4.12 14.91
CA HIS A 245 -6.91 -5.21 14.83
C HIS A 245 -7.33 -5.71 16.21
N ARG A 246 -6.37 -5.86 17.15
CA ARG A 246 -6.67 -6.27 18.54
C ARG A 246 -7.51 -5.23 19.28
N LEU A 247 -7.16 -3.94 19.14
CA LEU A 247 -7.92 -2.85 19.75
C LEU A 247 -9.37 -2.89 19.27
N VAL A 248 -9.57 -2.94 17.95
CA VAL A 248 -10.91 -2.90 17.35
C VAL A 248 -11.74 -4.12 17.74
N ILE A 249 -11.16 -5.33 17.72
CA ILE A 249 -11.84 -6.56 18.16
C ILE A 249 -12.32 -6.43 19.62
N ASN A 250 -11.54 -5.79 20.48
CA ASN A 250 -11.90 -5.61 21.90
C ASN A 250 -12.91 -4.48 22.14
N THR A 251 -13.07 -3.55 21.19
CA THR A 251 -14.00 -2.43 21.31
C THR A 251 -15.36 -2.68 20.67
N LEU A 252 -15.42 -3.55 19.64
CA LEU A 252 -16.66 -3.87 18.97
C LEU A 252 -17.54 -4.78 19.85
N PRO A 253 -18.88 -4.64 19.79
CA PRO A 253 -19.80 -5.55 20.48
C PRO A 253 -19.59 -7.01 20.08
N GLU A 254 -19.82 -7.95 21.01
CA GLU A 254 -19.77 -9.38 20.69
C GLU A 254 -20.71 -9.71 19.52
N GLY A 255 -20.18 -10.38 18.51
CA GLY A 255 -20.92 -10.77 17.31
C GLY A 255 -20.96 -9.74 16.19
N HIS A 256 -20.23 -8.62 16.30
CA HIS A 256 -20.11 -7.64 15.21
C HIS A 256 -19.53 -8.27 13.92
N ASP A 257 -20.11 -7.94 12.77
CA ASP A 257 -19.79 -8.55 11.46
C ASP A 257 -18.33 -8.37 11.01
N ASP A 258 -17.67 -7.32 11.50
CA ASP A 258 -16.25 -7.03 11.22
C ASP A 258 -15.28 -7.94 11.99
N ILE A 259 -15.68 -8.51 13.13
CA ILE A 259 -14.77 -9.27 14.00
C ILE A 259 -14.07 -10.42 13.25
N PRO A 260 -14.76 -11.22 12.42
CA PRO A 260 -14.11 -12.24 11.60
C PRO A 260 -13.09 -11.69 10.60
N LEU A 261 -13.39 -10.56 9.94
CA LEU A 261 -12.46 -9.91 9.01
C LEU A 261 -11.20 -9.46 9.74
N LEU A 262 -11.36 -8.88 10.94
CA LEU A 262 -10.23 -8.46 11.77
C LEU A 262 -9.38 -9.65 12.24
N TYR A 263 -9.99 -10.79 12.56
CA TYR A 263 -9.24 -12.02 12.84
C TYR A 263 -8.51 -12.57 11.61
N HIS A 264 -9.09 -12.46 10.41
CA HIS A 264 -8.36 -12.80 9.18
C HIS A 264 -7.14 -11.89 8.97
N GLY A 265 -7.28 -10.58 9.19
CA GLY A 265 -6.17 -9.62 9.14
C GLY A 265 -5.04 -9.98 10.11
N LEU A 266 -5.37 -10.36 11.36
CA LEU A 266 -4.39 -10.91 12.31
C LEU A 266 -3.72 -12.18 11.76
N GLY A 267 -4.49 -13.11 11.19
CA GLY A 267 -3.96 -14.29 10.52
C GLY A 267 -2.91 -13.95 9.46
N TYR A 268 -3.20 -12.97 8.59
CA TYR A 268 -2.28 -12.52 7.55
C TYR A 268 -1.02 -11.84 8.12
N ILE A 269 -1.15 -11.04 9.18
CA ILE A 269 0.01 -10.44 9.87
C ILE A 269 0.94 -11.54 10.39
N TYR A 270 0.40 -12.56 11.06
CA TYR A 270 1.20 -13.69 11.54
C TYR A 270 1.76 -14.56 10.41
N TYR A 271 1.06 -14.64 9.27
CA TYR A 271 1.58 -15.28 8.06
C TYR A 271 2.87 -14.61 7.61
N LYS A 272 2.89 -13.27 7.52
CA LYS A 272 4.06 -12.51 7.10
C LYS A 272 5.24 -12.70 8.05
N ARG A 273 4.95 -12.90 9.34
CA ARG A 273 5.96 -13.23 10.38
C ARG A 273 6.31 -14.72 10.46
N ARG A 274 5.79 -15.56 9.56
CA ARG A 274 6.00 -17.03 9.52
C ARG A 274 5.58 -17.76 10.80
N GLN A 275 4.65 -17.18 11.57
CA GLN A 275 4.13 -17.76 12.81
C GLN A 275 2.86 -18.57 12.53
N TYR A 276 3.03 -19.73 11.90
CA TYR A 276 1.93 -20.47 11.27
C TYR A 276 0.88 -21.03 12.24
N ASP A 277 1.24 -21.30 13.49
CA ASP A 277 0.28 -21.73 14.52
C ASP A 277 -0.73 -20.63 14.86
N GLN A 278 -0.29 -19.36 14.88
CA GLN A 278 -1.19 -18.23 15.10
C GLN A 278 -2.11 -18.02 13.90
N VAL A 279 -1.61 -18.22 12.67
CA VAL A 279 -2.45 -18.14 11.46
C VAL A 279 -3.61 -19.13 11.54
N LEU A 280 -3.31 -20.38 11.89
CA LEU A 280 -4.33 -21.43 12.06
C LEU A 280 -5.33 -21.09 13.18
N LYS A 281 -4.84 -20.57 14.30
CA LYS A 281 -5.69 -20.17 15.43
C LYS A 281 -6.68 -19.10 14.99
N TYR A 282 -6.20 -18.01 14.40
CA TYR A 282 -7.06 -16.87 14.03
C TYR A 282 -7.98 -17.19 12.86
N GLY A 283 -7.53 -17.94 11.84
CA GLY A 283 -8.38 -18.41 10.75
C GLY A 283 -9.52 -19.31 11.24
N ARG A 284 -9.28 -20.17 12.24
CA ARG A 284 -10.33 -21.02 12.84
C ARG A 284 -11.34 -20.21 13.66
N ILE A 285 -10.86 -19.23 14.43
CA ILE A 285 -11.74 -18.35 15.21
C ILE A 285 -12.67 -17.59 14.26
N ALA A 286 -12.11 -16.92 13.24
CA ALA A 286 -12.90 -16.20 12.24
C ALA A 286 -13.95 -17.10 11.56
N HIS A 287 -13.53 -18.28 11.08
CA HIS A 287 -14.44 -19.23 10.42
C HIS A 287 -15.56 -19.73 11.33
N ASN A 288 -15.27 -20.00 12.61
CA ASN A 288 -16.26 -20.47 13.56
C ASN A 288 -17.30 -19.39 13.89
N ILE A 289 -16.88 -18.14 14.07
CA ILE A 289 -17.80 -17.01 14.27
C ILE A 289 -18.71 -16.88 13.06
N LEU A 290 -18.15 -16.81 11.85
CA LEU A 290 -18.93 -16.68 10.60
C LEU A 290 -19.95 -17.80 10.41
N LYS A 291 -19.58 -19.03 10.77
CA LYS A 291 -20.49 -20.19 10.66
C LYS A 291 -21.66 -20.11 11.64
N GLN A 292 -21.50 -19.42 12.76
CA GLN A 292 -22.55 -19.24 13.76
C GLN A 292 -23.44 -18.03 13.46
N THR A 293 -22.88 -16.96 12.88
CA THR A 293 -23.58 -15.69 12.68
C THR A 293 -24.21 -15.54 11.30
N LEU A 294 -23.66 -16.18 10.26
CA LEU A 294 -24.09 -15.95 8.88
C LEU A 294 -24.70 -17.21 8.22
N PRO A 295 -25.57 -17.02 7.22
CA PRO A 295 -26.06 -18.12 6.39
C PRO A 295 -24.91 -18.91 5.76
N PRO A 296 -25.04 -20.24 5.57
CA PRO A 296 -23.96 -21.10 5.07
C PRO A 296 -23.35 -20.69 3.72
N ASN A 297 -24.11 -19.93 2.92
CA ASN A 297 -23.72 -19.46 1.59
C ASN A 297 -23.28 -18.00 1.58
N HIS A 298 -22.96 -17.38 2.73
CA HIS A 298 -22.49 -16.00 2.76
C HIS A 298 -21.07 -15.87 2.18
N LEU A 299 -20.78 -14.78 1.45
CA LEU A 299 -19.47 -14.54 0.82
C LEU A 299 -18.30 -14.53 1.82
N TYR A 300 -18.48 -14.01 3.04
CA TYR A 300 -17.48 -14.11 4.11
C TYR A 300 -17.13 -15.55 4.50
N ILE A 301 -18.06 -16.50 4.41
CA ILE A 301 -17.75 -17.91 4.61
C ILE A 301 -16.84 -18.41 3.48
N ALA A 302 -17.06 -18.00 2.23
CA ALA A 302 -16.15 -18.31 1.13
C ALA A 302 -14.74 -17.77 1.39
N GLN A 303 -14.63 -16.50 1.81
CA GLN A 303 -13.33 -15.89 2.10
C GLN A 303 -12.58 -16.62 3.23
N SER A 304 -13.27 -16.97 4.31
CA SER A 304 -12.67 -17.78 5.39
C SER A 304 -12.23 -19.16 4.92
N CYS A 305 -12.97 -19.78 3.99
CA CYS A 305 -12.59 -21.07 3.41
C CYS A 305 -11.33 -20.95 2.54
N VAL A 306 -11.17 -19.86 1.78
CA VAL A 306 -9.95 -19.60 1.00
C VAL A 306 -8.75 -19.46 1.94
N ASN A 307 -8.88 -18.68 3.01
CA ASN A 307 -7.79 -18.47 3.98
C ASN A 307 -7.36 -19.78 4.64
N LEU A 308 -8.32 -20.54 5.19
CA LEU A 308 -8.06 -21.86 5.75
C LEU A 308 -7.51 -22.86 4.71
N GLY A 309 -7.93 -22.73 3.45
CA GLY A 309 -7.42 -23.53 2.34
C GLY A 309 -5.93 -23.32 2.12
N TRP A 310 -5.49 -22.06 2.04
CA TRP A 310 -4.07 -21.73 1.92
C TRP A 310 -3.26 -22.22 3.11
N ASP A 311 -3.81 -22.12 4.32
CA ASP A 311 -3.15 -22.65 5.52
C ASP A 311 -3.03 -24.18 5.50
N HIS A 312 -4.05 -24.89 5.04
CA HIS A 312 -3.98 -26.34 4.90
C HIS A 312 -2.96 -26.77 3.85
N LYS A 313 -2.89 -26.09 2.69
CA LYS A 313 -1.86 -26.35 1.67
C LYS A 313 -0.46 -26.21 2.29
N ARG A 314 -0.22 -25.11 3.00
CA ARG A 314 1.10 -24.78 3.58
C ARG A 314 1.55 -25.78 4.65
N ASN A 315 0.60 -26.40 5.36
CA ASN A 315 0.87 -27.46 6.33
C ASN A 315 0.89 -28.87 5.72
N GLY A 316 0.95 -29.01 4.39
CA GLY A 316 1.05 -30.30 3.73
C GLY A 316 -0.27 -31.09 3.67
N TYR A 317 -1.43 -30.42 3.76
CA TYR A 317 -2.75 -31.03 3.67
C TYR A 317 -3.52 -30.59 2.40
N PRO A 318 -3.04 -30.88 1.18
CA PRO A 318 -3.65 -30.41 -0.07
C PRO A 318 -5.10 -30.90 -0.26
N ASN A 319 -5.42 -32.11 0.20
CA ASN A 319 -6.81 -32.63 0.16
C ASN A 319 -7.79 -31.81 1.02
N ARG A 320 -7.35 -31.29 2.17
CA ARG A 320 -8.21 -30.42 3.01
C ARG A 320 -8.36 -29.05 2.38
N ALA A 321 -7.28 -28.51 1.82
CA ALA A 321 -7.29 -27.26 1.09
C ALA A 321 -8.22 -27.31 -0.13
N LEU A 322 -8.15 -28.38 -0.92
CA LEU A 322 -9.01 -28.60 -2.08
C LEU A 322 -10.51 -28.56 -1.72
N LYS A 323 -10.91 -29.23 -0.62
CA LYS A 323 -12.30 -29.21 -0.14
C LYS A 323 -12.76 -27.79 0.20
N LEU A 324 -11.90 -27.01 0.85
CA LEU A 324 -12.21 -25.63 1.24
C LEU A 324 -12.30 -24.70 0.03
N PHE A 325 -11.37 -24.79 -0.92
CA PHE A 325 -11.43 -23.99 -2.14
C PHE A 325 -12.65 -24.34 -3.00
N LYS A 326 -13.02 -25.62 -3.11
CA LYS A 326 -14.27 -26.02 -3.79
C LYS A 326 -15.51 -25.47 -3.11
N LYS A 327 -15.54 -25.47 -1.77
CA LYS A 327 -16.64 -24.85 -1.01
C LYS A 327 -16.71 -23.34 -1.26
N ALA A 328 -15.57 -22.65 -1.25
CA ALA A 328 -15.51 -21.22 -1.56
C ALA A 328 -15.98 -20.91 -2.98
N LEU A 329 -15.56 -21.71 -3.97
CA LEU A 329 -16.01 -21.58 -5.36
C LEU A 329 -17.54 -21.71 -5.46
N ALA A 330 -18.12 -22.76 -4.90
CA ALA A 330 -19.56 -22.99 -4.96
C ALA A 330 -20.37 -21.84 -4.33
N ILE A 331 -19.88 -21.29 -3.21
CA ILE A 331 -20.51 -20.12 -2.58
C ILE A 331 -20.41 -18.89 -3.49
N ARG A 332 -19.23 -18.64 -4.08
CA ARG A 332 -19.01 -17.49 -4.97
C ARG A 332 -19.88 -17.57 -6.23
N GLU A 333 -19.93 -18.74 -6.88
CA GLU A 333 -20.78 -18.99 -8.05
C GLU A 333 -22.29 -18.83 -7.75
N MET A 334 -22.71 -19.03 -6.51
CA MET A 334 -24.11 -18.84 -6.10
C MET A 334 -24.47 -17.38 -5.82
N ASN A 335 -23.52 -16.56 -5.36
CA ASN A 335 -23.79 -15.19 -4.90
C ASN A 335 -23.46 -14.12 -5.94
N TYR A 336 -22.45 -14.34 -6.77
CA TYR A 336 -22.12 -13.37 -7.81
C TYR A 336 -23.11 -13.47 -8.97
N CYS A 337 -23.73 -12.34 -9.32
CA CYS A 337 -24.64 -12.26 -10.47
C CYS A 337 -23.88 -12.34 -11.81
N ASP A 338 -22.67 -11.76 -11.85
CA ASP A 338 -21.76 -11.92 -12.97
C ASP A 338 -20.95 -13.22 -12.82
N LYS A 339 -20.90 -14.00 -13.89
CA LYS A 339 -20.13 -15.24 -13.93
C LYS A 339 -18.65 -14.99 -14.20
N ASP A 340 -18.30 -13.86 -14.80
CA ASP A 340 -16.92 -13.44 -15.03
C ASP A 340 -16.47 -12.52 -13.88
N HIS A 341 -16.24 -13.12 -12.71
CA HIS A 341 -15.82 -12.41 -11.50
C HIS A 341 -14.41 -12.81 -11.07
N THR A 342 -13.58 -11.83 -10.68
CA THR A 342 -12.17 -12.02 -10.26
C THR A 342 -12.05 -13.10 -9.17
N ASN A 343 -12.92 -13.04 -8.15
CA ASN A 343 -12.94 -14.02 -7.07
C ASN A 343 -13.31 -15.46 -7.50
N ILE A 344 -14.08 -15.65 -8.57
CA ILE A 344 -14.35 -16.98 -9.13
C ILE A 344 -13.09 -17.50 -9.83
N ALA A 345 -12.45 -16.68 -10.67
CA ALA A 345 -11.19 -17.04 -11.34
C ALA A 345 -10.09 -17.44 -10.35
N ILE A 346 -9.90 -16.66 -9.27
CA ILE A 346 -8.94 -16.97 -8.20
C ILE A 346 -9.24 -18.34 -7.56
N ALA A 347 -10.51 -18.64 -7.30
CA ALA A 347 -10.91 -19.92 -6.70
C ALA A 347 -10.64 -21.10 -7.63
N LEU A 348 -10.95 -20.97 -8.93
CA LEU A 348 -10.62 -21.98 -9.95
C LEU A 348 -9.11 -22.25 -9.99
N ILE A 349 -8.29 -21.20 -10.04
CA ILE A 349 -6.83 -21.32 -10.07
C ILE A 349 -6.27 -21.96 -8.80
N SER A 350 -6.87 -21.65 -7.64
CA SER A 350 -6.48 -22.26 -6.37
C SER A 350 -6.78 -23.75 -6.34
N ILE A 351 -7.91 -24.17 -6.92
CA ILE A 351 -8.28 -25.58 -7.08
C ILE A 351 -7.33 -26.29 -8.05
N GLY A 352 -7.01 -25.68 -9.19
CA GLY A 352 -6.07 -26.25 -10.17
C GLY A 352 -4.66 -26.42 -9.60
N ASP A 353 -4.21 -25.46 -8.78
CA ASP A 353 -2.95 -25.55 -8.04
C ASP A 353 -2.98 -26.69 -6.99
N MET A 354 -4.13 -26.98 -6.36
CA MET A 354 -4.25 -28.11 -5.45
C MET A 354 -4.17 -29.44 -6.17
N TYR A 355 -4.81 -29.54 -7.34
CA TYR A 355 -4.70 -30.73 -8.18
C TYR A 355 -3.27 -30.94 -8.69
N THR A 356 -2.53 -29.86 -8.96
CA THR A 356 -1.09 -29.91 -9.27
C THR A 356 -0.25 -30.44 -8.09
N ASP A 357 -0.66 -30.18 -6.85
CA ASP A 357 -0.01 -30.73 -5.65
C ASP A 357 -0.43 -32.16 -5.31
N LEU A 358 -1.51 -32.65 -5.93
CA LEU A 358 -2.03 -34.01 -5.80
C LEU A 358 -1.68 -34.90 -7.00
N ASP A 359 -0.83 -34.41 -7.90
CA ASP A 359 -0.42 -35.06 -9.15
C ASP A 359 -1.59 -35.44 -10.10
N ASP A 360 -2.76 -34.81 -9.93
CA ASP A 360 -3.92 -34.95 -10.81
C ASP A 360 -3.87 -33.86 -11.89
N TYR A 361 -3.00 -34.10 -12.86
CA TYR A 361 -2.65 -33.09 -13.85
C TYR A 361 -3.77 -32.72 -14.81
N GLN A 362 -4.70 -33.64 -15.08
CA GLN A 362 -5.83 -33.38 -15.97
C GLN A 362 -6.80 -32.37 -15.34
N ASN A 363 -7.20 -32.60 -14.09
CA ASN A 363 -8.05 -31.66 -13.36
C ASN A 363 -7.29 -30.35 -13.11
N ALA A 364 -5.98 -30.41 -12.81
CA ALA A 364 -5.19 -29.20 -12.66
C ALA A 364 -5.25 -28.30 -13.90
N PHE A 365 -5.05 -28.87 -15.09
CA PHE A 365 -5.10 -28.13 -16.34
C PHE A 365 -6.48 -27.54 -16.63
N ASP A 366 -7.55 -28.32 -16.46
CA ASP A 366 -8.94 -27.85 -16.68
C ASP A 366 -9.25 -26.61 -15.83
N TYR A 367 -9.00 -26.68 -14.52
CA TYR A 367 -9.29 -25.58 -13.61
C TYR A 367 -8.38 -24.36 -13.84
N LEU A 368 -7.09 -24.56 -14.16
CA LEU A 368 -6.17 -23.46 -14.44
C LEU A 368 -6.53 -22.74 -15.74
N ILE A 369 -6.89 -23.46 -16.81
CA ILE A 369 -7.29 -22.86 -18.09
C ILE A 369 -8.62 -22.12 -17.95
N ARG A 370 -9.63 -22.69 -17.28
CA ARG A 370 -10.90 -22.00 -17.03
C ARG A 370 -10.71 -20.68 -16.28
N GLY A 371 -9.83 -20.67 -15.27
CA GLY A 371 -9.48 -19.45 -14.55
C GLY A 371 -8.70 -18.44 -15.41
N LEU A 372 -7.79 -18.91 -16.26
CA LEU A 372 -7.04 -18.07 -17.20
C LEU A 372 -7.97 -17.39 -18.21
N GLU A 373 -8.85 -18.16 -18.85
CA GLU A 373 -9.82 -17.64 -19.83
C GLU A 373 -10.77 -16.62 -19.20
N MET A 374 -11.21 -16.86 -17.96
CA MET A 374 -12.01 -15.90 -17.21
C MET A 374 -11.25 -14.60 -16.95
N PHE A 375 -10.00 -14.68 -16.49
CA PHE A 375 -9.18 -13.48 -16.33
C PHE A 375 -8.91 -12.74 -17.65
N GLN A 376 -8.82 -13.44 -18.78
CA GLN A 376 -8.69 -12.79 -20.09
C GLN A 376 -9.98 -12.09 -20.54
N ARG A 377 -11.15 -12.54 -20.08
CA ARG A 377 -12.43 -11.83 -20.31
C ARG A 377 -12.58 -10.62 -19.40
N ILE A 378 -12.20 -10.75 -18.12
CA ILE A 378 -12.24 -9.67 -17.12
C ILE A 378 -11.23 -8.58 -17.47
N PHE A 379 -10.00 -8.98 -17.80
CA PHE A 379 -8.89 -8.09 -18.13
C PHE A 379 -8.53 -8.23 -19.62
N PRO A 380 -9.12 -7.41 -20.51
CA PRO A 380 -8.83 -7.48 -21.95
C PRO A 380 -7.42 -6.99 -22.32
N CYS A 381 -6.72 -6.33 -21.37
CA CYS A 381 -5.32 -5.94 -21.50
C CYS A 381 -4.41 -6.85 -20.65
N GLU A 382 -3.10 -6.69 -20.81
CA GLU A 382 -2.10 -7.38 -20.00
C GLU A 382 -2.34 -7.12 -18.50
N HIS A 383 -2.47 -8.19 -17.71
CA HIS A 383 -2.76 -8.08 -16.28
C HIS A 383 -1.94 -9.08 -15.47
N PHE A 384 -1.57 -8.68 -14.24
CA PHE A 384 -0.71 -9.49 -13.39
C PHE A 384 -1.29 -10.87 -13.07
N GLU A 385 -2.59 -10.97 -12.81
CA GLU A 385 -3.22 -12.26 -12.49
C GLU A 385 -3.20 -13.25 -13.67
N ILE A 386 -3.21 -12.77 -14.93
CA ILE A 386 -3.03 -13.61 -16.12
C ILE A 386 -1.59 -14.15 -16.14
N SER A 387 -0.60 -13.27 -15.96
CA SER A 387 0.83 -13.64 -15.89
C SER A 387 1.09 -14.71 -14.83
N LYS A 388 0.58 -14.52 -13.61
CA LYS A 388 0.69 -15.47 -12.49
C LYS A 388 0.02 -16.81 -12.80
N THR A 389 -1.09 -16.81 -13.51
CA THR A 389 -1.81 -18.03 -13.89
C THR A 389 -1.01 -18.83 -14.91
N LEU A 390 -0.40 -18.19 -15.90
CA LEU A 390 0.52 -18.84 -16.84
C LEU A 390 1.70 -19.49 -16.11
N MET A 391 2.26 -18.84 -15.08
CA MET A 391 3.31 -19.43 -14.24
C MET A 391 2.83 -20.64 -13.42
N LYS A 392 1.54 -20.76 -13.12
CA LYS A 392 0.99 -21.96 -12.47
C LYS A 392 0.81 -23.11 -13.46
N ILE A 393 0.34 -22.82 -14.68
CA ILE A 393 0.24 -23.80 -15.77
C ILE A 393 1.63 -24.35 -16.12
N GLY A 394 2.63 -23.47 -16.26
CA GLY A 394 4.01 -23.91 -16.51
C GLY A 394 4.55 -24.80 -15.38
N ASN A 395 4.23 -24.52 -14.11
CA ASN A 395 4.61 -25.37 -12.97
C ASN A 395 3.91 -26.74 -13.01
N GLN A 396 2.65 -26.80 -13.45
CA GLN A 396 1.93 -28.04 -13.63
C GLN A 396 2.55 -28.92 -14.74
N PHE A 397 3.01 -28.32 -15.84
CA PHE A 397 3.80 -29.03 -16.86
C PHE A 397 5.20 -29.43 -16.37
N GLU A 398 5.87 -28.57 -15.59
CA GLU A 398 7.19 -28.88 -15.02
C GLU A 398 7.13 -30.11 -14.10
N LYS A 399 6.09 -30.23 -13.25
CA LYS A 399 5.88 -31.42 -12.40
C LYS A 399 5.63 -32.70 -13.21
N GLN A 400 5.04 -32.60 -14.40
CA GLN A 400 4.90 -33.71 -15.34
C GLN A 400 6.18 -34.02 -16.13
N SER A 401 7.26 -33.28 -15.91
CA SER A 401 8.48 -33.35 -16.73
C SER A 401 8.27 -33.00 -18.21
N LEU A 402 7.18 -32.30 -18.54
CA LEU A 402 6.91 -31.76 -19.88
C LEU A 402 7.57 -30.38 -20.02
N PHE A 403 8.90 -30.39 -20.09
CA PHE A 403 9.70 -29.16 -19.95
C PHE A 403 9.50 -28.15 -21.08
N ASP A 404 9.28 -28.58 -22.32
CA ASP A 404 9.04 -27.66 -23.44
C ASP A 404 7.75 -26.86 -23.25
N CYS A 405 6.67 -27.54 -22.86
CA CYS A 405 5.40 -26.89 -22.51
C CYS A 405 5.58 -25.94 -21.31
N ALA A 406 6.28 -26.39 -20.26
CA ALA A 406 6.55 -25.56 -19.10
C ALA A 406 7.30 -24.28 -19.48
N MET A 407 8.29 -24.39 -20.36
CA MET A 407 9.11 -23.29 -20.85
C MET A 407 8.26 -22.27 -21.63
N GLU A 408 7.36 -22.73 -22.51
CA GLU A 408 6.45 -21.84 -23.24
C GLU A 408 5.60 -21.00 -22.27
N TYR A 409 4.94 -21.64 -21.30
CA TYR A 409 4.08 -20.95 -20.33
C TYR A 409 4.87 -20.02 -19.40
N TYR A 410 6.08 -20.41 -19.00
CA TYR A 410 6.95 -19.56 -18.19
C TYR A 410 7.41 -18.31 -18.94
N HIS A 411 7.82 -18.42 -20.21
CA HIS A 411 8.17 -17.26 -21.02
C HIS A 411 6.98 -16.33 -21.25
N ARG A 412 5.79 -16.88 -21.53
CA ARG A 412 4.56 -16.08 -21.67
C ARG A 412 4.24 -15.33 -20.38
N GLY A 413 4.30 -16.01 -19.22
CA GLY A 413 4.10 -15.40 -17.91
C GLY A 413 5.12 -14.31 -17.61
N TYR A 414 6.40 -14.58 -17.86
CA TYR A 414 7.51 -13.64 -17.66
C TYR A 414 7.41 -12.39 -18.55
N ASN A 415 7.15 -12.56 -19.85
CA ASN A 415 7.05 -11.45 -20.78
C ASN A 415 5.88 -10.52 -20.46
N MET A 416 4.77 -11.07 -19.97
CA MET A 416 3.66 -10.26 -19.48
C MET A 416 4.01 -9.56 -18.17
N ALA A 417 4.67 -10.25 -17.23
CA ALA A 417 5.10 -9.64 -15.97
C ALA A 417 5.94 -8.39 -16.22
N LYS A 418 6.93 -8.47 -17.13
CA LYS A 418 7.80 -7.34 -17.49
C LYS A 418 7.06 -6.11 -18.03
N LYS A 419 5.86 -6.28 -18.58
CA LYS A 419 5.06 -5.18 -19.13
C LYS A 419 4.10 -4.57 -18.12
N VAL A 420 3.61 -5.37 -17.17
CA VAL A 420 2.60 -4.94 -16.19
C VAL A 420 3.19 -4.47 -14.85
N MET A 421 4.47 -4.74 -14.57
CA MET A 421 5.11 -4.31 -13.33
C MET A 421 6.52 -3.76 -13.58
N PRO A 422 7.02 -2.85 -12.71
CA PRO A 422 8.41 -2.39 -12.76
C PRO A 422 9.40 -3.56 -12.67
N LEU A 423 10.54 -3.48 -13.34
CA LEU A 423 11.53 -4.57 -13.38
C LEU A 423 12.20 -4.84 -12.03
N GLU A 424 12.13 -3.87 -11.12
CA GLU A 424 12.55 -3.96 -9.72
C GLU A 424 11.67 -4.92 -8.93
N HIS A 425 10.44 -5.16 -9.38
CA HIS A 425 9.46 -5.91 -8.61
C HIS A 425 9.94 -7.35 -8.34
N PRO A 426 9.97 -7.82 -7.07
CA PRO A 426 10.57 -9.11 -6.69
C PRO A 426 10.04 -10.33 -7.47
N ARG A 427 8.79 -10.27 -7.95
CA ARG A 427 8.18 -11.35 -8.75
C ARG A 427 8.82 -11.51 -10.14
N VAL A 428 9.29 -10.43 -10.77
CA VAL A 428 9.97 -10.51 -12.08
C VAL A 428 11.21 -11.40 -11.94
N ILE A 429 12.00 -11.17 -10.89
CA ILE A 429 13.17 -12.00 -10.57
C ILE A 429 12.78 -13.43 -10.21
N THR A 430 11.69 -13.64 -9.45
CA THR A 430 11.21 -15.00 -9.15
C THR A 430 10.85 -15.79 -10.42
N TYR A 431 10.29 -15.12 -11.43
CA TYR A 431 9.92 -15.76 -12.71
C TYR A 431 11.15 -16.05 -13.56
N PHE A 432 12.11 -15.11 -13.60
CA PHE A 432 13.42 -15.33 -14.20
C PHE A 432 14.10 -16.57 -13.60
N GLU A 433 14.15 -16.67 -12.26
CA GLU A 433 14.73 -17.81 -11.55
C GLU A 433 14.08 -19.15 -11.91
N ARG A 434 12.75 -19.17 -12.08
CA ARG A 434 12.02 -20.37 -12.51
C ARG A 434 12.45 -20.82 -13.91
N ILE A 435 12.55 -19.89 -14.85
CA ILE A 435 13.04 -20.17 -16.21
C ILE A 435 14.48 -20.69 -16.17
N MET A 436 15.36 -20.05 -15.40
CA MET A 436 16.75 -20.49 -15.25
C MET A 436 16.87 -21.89 -14.66
N ARG A 437 16.06 -22.21 -13.63
CA ARG A 437 15.99 -23.56 -13.06
C ARG A 437 15.53 -24.59 -14.09
N LEU A 438 14.57 -24.23 -14.94
CA LEU A 438 14.07 -25.11 -15.98
C LEU A 438 15.13 -25.36 -17.06
N TYR A 439 15.85 -24.32 -17.51
CA TYR A 439 17.00 -24.50 -18.41
C TYR A 439 18.05 -25.46 -17.83
N LYS A 440 18.35 -25.35 -16.52
CA LYS A 440 19.25 -26.29 -15.83
C LYS A 440 18.72 -27.73 -15.87
N LYS A 441 17.43 -27.95 -15.61
CA LYS A 441 16.80 -29.29 -15.69
C LYS A 441 16.86 -29.87 -17.10
N MET A 442 16.75 -29.02 -18.12
CA MET A 442 16.86 -29.41 -19.53
C MET A 442 18.32 -29.53 -20.01
N ASN A 443 19.30 -29.19 -19.17
CA ASN A 443 20.72 -29.08 -19.53
C ASN A 443 20.98 -28.17 -20.75
N ASN A 444 20.15 -27.13 -20.93
CA ASN A 444 20.27 -26.17 -22.04
C ASN A 444 20.99 -24.90 -21.56
N ILE A 445 22.32 -25.01 -21.46
CA ILE A 445 23.19 -23.97 -20.89
C ILE A 445 23.26 -22.74 -21.81
N ASP A 446 23.33 -22.94 -23.11
CA ASP A 446 23.45 -21.83 -24.09
C ASP A 446 22.22 -20.92 -24.05
N ALA A 447 21.01 -21.49 -24.02
CA ALA A 447 19.78 -20.70 -23.90
C ALA A 447 19.68 -19.99 -22.54
N ALA A 448 20.15 -20.62 -21.46
CA ALA A 448 20.23 -19.97 -20.14
C ALA A 448 21.16 -18.74 -20.15
N ILE A 449 22.34 -18.85 -20.78
CA ILE A 449 23.29 -17.75 -20.90
C ILE A 449 22.70 -16.63 -21.76
N GLN A 450 22.12 -16.97 -22.91
CA GLN A 450 21.48 -15.99 -23.78
C GLN A 450 20.37 -15.23 -23.05
N PHE A 451 19.44 -15.96 -22.41
CA PHE A 451 18.33 -15.37 -21.67
C PHE A 451 18.81 -14.51 -20.49
N SER A 452 19.87 -14.91 -19.78
CA SER A 452 20.49 -14.10 -18.75
C SER A 452 21.05 -12.78 -19.30
N ASN A 453 21.79 -12.83 -20.41
CA ASN A 453 22.40 -11.65 -21.01
C ASN A 453 21.34 -10.67 -21.53
N GLU A 454 20.28 -11.16 -22.17
CA GLU A 454 19.16 -10.32 -22.63
C GLU A 454 18.49 -9.58 -21.46
N ASN A 455 18.25 -10.25 -20.34
CA ASN A 455 17.64 -9.63 -19.17
C ASN A 455 18.62 -8.72 -18.41
N LEU A 456 19.92 -9.01 -18.44
CA LEU A 456 20.94 -8.15 -17.87
C LEU A 456 20.99 -6.81 -18.59
N VAL A 457 21.02 -6.81 -19.93
CA VAL A 457 21.01 -5.58 -20.74
C VAL A 457 19.77 -4.75 -20.41
N LEU A 458 18.58 -5.37 -20.47
CA LEU A 458 17.31 -4.69 -20.20
C LEU A 458 17.27 -4.07 -18.78
N GLN A 459 17.71 -4.80 -17.75
CA GLN A 459 17.67 -4.28 -16.38
C GLN A 459 18.76 -3.25 -16.11
N CYS A 460 19.95 -3.38 -16.69
CA CYS A 460 21.00 -2.36 -16.54
C CYS A 460 20.61 -1.02 -17.18
N GLU A 461 19.90 -1.03 -18.31
CA GLU A 461 19.42 0.18 -18.98
C GLU A 461 18.40 0.95 -18.12
N LEU A 462 17.56 0.24 -17.35
CA LEU A 462 16.47 0.83 -16.58
C LEU A 462 16.87 1.15 -15.12
N LEU A 463 17.63 0.25 -14.48
CA LEU A 463 17.93 0.31 -13.04
C LEU A 463 19.33 0.88 -12.75
N GLY A 464 20.13 1.14 -13.78
CA GLY A 464 21.57 1.39 -13.66
C GLY A 464 22.35 0.10 -13.37
N GLY A 465 23.67 0.18 -13.16
CA GLY A 465 24.52 -1.00 -12.97
C GLY A 465 24.58 -1.58 -11.55
N ILE A 466 24.02 -0.87 -10.55
CA ILE A 466 24.14 -1.23 -9.13
C ILE A 466 22.73 -1.37 -8.54
N HIS A 467 22.16 -2.57 -8.68
CA HIS A 467 20.84 -2.91 -8.12
C HIS A 467 20.77 -4.39 -7.74
N ARG A 468 20.01 -4.70 -6.69
CA ARG A 468 19.86 -6.08 -6.15
C ARG A 468 19.42 -7.10 -7.22
N ASN A 469 18.49 -6.71 -8.09
CA ASN A 469 17.99 -7.59 -9.15
C ASN A 469 19.07 -7.95 -10.17
N ILE A 470 20.00 -7.02 -10.44
CA ILE A 470 21.12 -7.25 -11.36
C ILE A 470 22.09 -8.25 -10.73
N ALA A 471 22.41 -8.10 -9.44
CA ALA A 471 23.19 -9.11 -8.73
C ALA A 471 22.55 -10.50 -8.83
N GLN A 472 21.23 -10.59 -8.71
CA GLN A 472 20.51 -11.85 -8.85
C GLN A 472 20.59 -12.44 -10.27
N ILE A 473 20.55 -11.59 -11.30
CA ILE A 473 20.75 -12.01 -12.70
C ILE A 473 22.17 -12.52 -12.95
N HIS A 474 23.17 -12.09 -12.17
CA HIS A 474 24.51 -12.70 -12.21
C HIS A 474 24.58 -14.02 -11.39
N LEU A 475 23.98 -14.06 -10.20
CA LEU A 475 24.03 -15.22 -9.28
C LEU A 475 23.34 -16.47 -9.82
N VAL A 476 22.12 -16.32 -10.34
CA VAL A 476 21.26 -17.46 -10.67
C VAL A 476 21.79 -18.26 -11.87
N PRO A 477 22.26 -17.63 -12.96
CA PRO A 477 22.84 -18.36 -14.09
C PRO A 477 24.18 -19.02 -13.77
N ALA A 478 24.96 -18.48 -12.81
CA ALA A 478 26.20 -19.11 -12.38
C ALA A 478 25.96 -20.54 -11.86
N ASP A 479 24.81 -20.80 -11.23
CA ASP A 479 24.44 -22.15 -10.78
C ASP A 479 24.13 -23.14 -11.95
N VAL A 480 24.02 -22.63 -13.18
CA VAL A 480 23.74 -23.40 -14.41
C VAL A 480 25.00 -23.62 -15.24
N ILE A 481 25.96 -22.68 -15.21
CA ILE A 481 27.20 -22.74 -15.97
C ILE A 481 28.08 -23.88 -15.45
N ASN A 482 28.68 -24.70 -16.32
CA ASN A 482 29.57 -25.77 -15.88
C ASN A 482 31.02 -25.29 -15.67
N ASP A 483 31.45 -24.29 -16.44
CA ASP A 483 32.79 -23.72 -16.39
C ASP A 483 33.04 -22.95 -15.08
N ILE A 484 34.08 -23.34 -14.34
CA ILE A 484 34.39 -22.79 -13.01
C ILE A 484 34.84 -21.32 -13.09
N GLU A 485 35.59 -20.96 -14.14
CA GLU A 485 36.11 -19.60 -14.29
C GLU A 485 34.97 -18.61 -14.59
N GLN A 486 34.06 -18.97 -15.49
CA GLN A 486 32.87 -18.19 -15.79
C GLN A 486 31.93 -18.08 -14.59
N LYS A 487 31.78 -19.16 -13.80
CA LYS A 487 31.03 -19.16 -12.54
C LYS A 487 31.58 -18.15 -11.55
N LEU A 488 32.88 -18.23 -11.26
CA LEU A 488 33.55 -17.33 -10.32
C LEU A 488 33.42 -15.88 -10.78
N SER A 489 33.63 -15.62 -12.07
CA SER A 489 33.45 -14.27 -12.64
C SER A 489 32.04 -13.71 -12.41
N LYS A 490 30.99 -14.54 -12.58
CA LYS A 490 29.61 -14.13 -12.32
C LYS A 490 29.33 -13.91 -10.84
N TYR A 491 29.86 -14.75 -9.95
CA TYR A 491 29.73 -14.55 -8.51
C TYR A 491 30.45 -13.29 -8.03
N ASP A 492 31.65 -13.00 -8.54
CA ASP A 492 32.40 -11.77 -8.21
C ASP A 492 31.65 -10.51 -8.67
N GLN A 493 31.07 -10.53 -9.88
CA GLN A 493 30.22 -9.44 -10.37
C GLN A 493 29.01 -9.22 -9.45
N ALA A 494 28.33 -10.30 -9.04
CA ALA A 494 27.20 -10.19 -8.13
C ALA A 494 27.61 -9.67 -6.75
N LEU A 495 28.72 -10.15 -6.20
CA LEU A 495 29.25 -9.70 -4.91
C LEU A 495 29.56 -8.21 -4.94
N HIS A 496 30.25 -7.75 -5.99
CA HIS A 496 30.55 -6.33 -6.17
C HIS A 496 29.29 -5.47 -6.21
N ILE A 497 28.23 -5.92 -6.88
CA ILE A 497 26.96 -5.20 -6.92
C ILE A 497 26.30 -5.20 -5.53
N LEU A 498 26.27 -6.33 -4.82
CA LEU A 498 25.63 -6.43 -3.50
C LEU A 498 26.33 -5.58 -2.44
N GLU A 499 27.66 -5.49 -2.47
CA GLU A 499 28.46 -4.67 -1.55
C GLU A 499 28.25 -3.16 -1.77
N ASN A 500 27.82 -2.76 -2.98
CA ASN A 500 27.60 -1.35 -3.35
C ASN A 500 26.12 -0.97 -3.47
N CYS A 501 25.19 -1.92 -3.34
CA CYS A 501 23.75 -1.69 -3.42
C CYS A 501 23.19 -1.20 -2.07
N PHE A 502 22.21 -0.28 -2.10
CA PHE A 502 21.48 0.17 -0.92
C PHE A 502 20.00 -0.25 -0.98
N PRO A 503 19.42 -0.84 0.09
CA PRO A 503 20.07 -1.21 1.34
C PRO A 503 21.04 -2.40 1.17
N ILE A 504 22.08 -2.42 2.00
CA ILE A 504 23.04 -3.53 2.04
C ILE A 504 22.31 -4.79 2.56
N ASP A 505 22.39 -5.87 1.80
CA ASP A 505 21.83 -7.17 2.16
C ASP A 505 22.95 -8.12 2.60
N GLU A 506 23.27 -8.09 3.90
CA GLU A 506 24.35 -8.89 4.47
C GLU A 506 24.13 -10.40 4.29
N GLU A 507 22.88 -10.86 4.27
CA GLU A 507 22.55 -12.27 4.04
C GLU A 507 22.88 -12.68 2.60
N ALA A 508 22.49 -11.86 1.62
CA ALA A 508 22.82 -12.11 0.21
C ALA A 508 24.33 -12.08 -0.04
N ILE A 509 25.07 -11.16 0.61
CA ILE A 509 26.53 -11.09 0.54
C ILE A 509 27.16 -12.36 1.12
N ALA A 510 26.70 -12.81 2.29
CA ALA A 510 27.20 -14.03 2.93
C ALA A 510 26.97 -15.27 2.06
N VAL A 511 25.77 -15.42 1.48
CA VAL A 511 25.45 -16.51 0.54
C VAL A 511 26.35 -16.47 -0.69
N CYS A 512 26.57 -15.29 -1.28
CA CYS A 512 27.44 -15.13 -2.45
C CYS A 512 28.90 -15.51 -2.13
N ARG A 513 29.44 -15.06 -0.99
CA ARG A 513 30.79 -15.42 -0.53
C ARG A 513 30.92 -16.91 -0.28
N SER A 514 29.91 -17.55 0.31
CA SER A 514 29.90 -19.00 0.51
C SER A 514 29.99 -19.74 -0.83
N LYS A 515 29.23 -19.32 -1.85
CA LYS A 515 29.27 -19.94 -3.18
C LYS A 515 30.64 -19.81 -3.86
N ILE A 516 31.28 -18.65 -3.74
CA ILE A 516 32.65 -18.44 -4.25
C ILE A 516 33.62 -19.40 -3.57
N TYR A 517 33.57 -19.45 -2.24
CA TYR A 517 34.43 -20.32 -1.44
C TYR A 517 34.25 -21.80 -1.80
N ASP A 518 33.02 -22.26 -1.97
CA ASP A 518 32.72 -23.64 -2.36
C ASP A 518 33.30 -24.01 -3.74
N GLN A 519 33.32 -23.08 -4.70
CA GLN A 519 33.93 -23.33 -6.02
C GLN A 519 35.47 -23.30 -5.98
N MET A 520 36.09 -22.59 -5.03
CA MET A 520 37.55 -22.56 -4.90
C MET A 520 38.13 -23.82 -4.22
N LEU A 521 37.28 -24.63 -3.58
CA LEU A 521 37.66 -25.90 -2.94
C LEU A 521 37.59 -27.12 -3.87
N VAL A 522 36.96 -26.98 -5.03
CA VAL A 522 36.81 -28.01 -6.09
C VAL A 522 37.90 -27.82 -7.12
#